data_AF-E8TPT4-F1
#
_entry.id   AF-E8TPT4-F1
#
_cell.length_a   1.000
_cell.length_b   1.000
_cell.length_c   1.000
_cell.angle_alpha   90.00
_cell.angle_beta   90.00
_cell.angle_gamma   90.00
#
_symmetry.space_group_name_H-M   'P 1'
#
loop_
_entity.id
_entity.type
_entity.pdbx_description
1 polymer ?
#
loop_
_entity_poly.entity_id
_entity_poly.type
_entity_poly.pdbx_seq_one_letter_code
_entity_poly.pdbx_strand_id
1 'polypeptide(L)'
;MQRAIQRNIEGSHSRSMIPRIVVVGGGFAGLEVAKALGGAEIGVTIIDRHNHHLFQPLLYQVATAALSAPDIAEPIRKILGRYPSVQVLFGNVAKIDTEARILVLADGTTVPYDLLVLATGSQPFYFSQESWARVCPGLKSIEDARTIRSRLLLSFEHAERTTDPVEQSRLMTIAIIGGGPTGVELAGSIAELSRHTLARDFRNIRPEKTKIILVEAGNRLLAGFAPELSEYARLRLESLGVDVALDSRVEAIEAQKITVGGKVIPVALTLWAAGVAASPLAAQLGVGLDRGGRVKVGSDLQVMGRSDIFALGDVALFLDENGQPLPGLAQVAKQQGEHLGKALARRTDTGEDLPAFVFRNRGNTAIVGRHAAVFESGRLKLKGWFAWSAWAIIHVYLLVGFQHRVQVSIQWLWRYLTYERGARLIAEERAEPGPPPSPAAEQPAPREALPPDADALPGIARAR
;
A
#
# COMPACT_ATOMS: atom_id res chain seq x y z
N MET A 1 24.65 21.63 -23.93
CA MET A 1 23.29 21.17 -23.56
C MET A 1 22.25 21.40 -24.67
N GLN A 2 22.28 22.53 -25.40
CA GLN A 2 21.36 22.74 -26.55
C GLN A 2 21.73 22.00 -27.87
N ARG A 3 22.98 21.54 -28.03
CA ARG A 3 23.42 20.82 -29.25
C ARG A 3 23.09 19.32 -29.30
N ALA A 4 22.58 18.73 -28.21
CA ALA A 4 22.12 17.34 -28.18
C ALA A 4 20.65 17.20 -28.59
N ILE A 5 19.87 18.28 -28.51
CA ILE A 5 18.47 18.33 -28.92
C ILE A 5 18.34 18.55 -30.44
N GLN A 6 19.29 19.28 -31.05
CA GLN A 6 19.23 19.61 -32.48
C GLN A 6 19.66 18.47 -33.42
N ARG A 7 20.37 17.45 -32.93
CA ARG A 7 20.98 16.42 -33.80
C ARG A 7 20.03 15.29 -34.23
N ASN A 8 18.76 15.34 -33.82
CA ASN A 8 17.73 14.36 -34.18
C ASN A 8 16.76 14.82 -35.28
N ILE A 9 16.97 16.00 -35.91
CA ILE A 9 16.01 16.55 -36.88
C ILE A 9 16.43 16.34 -38.35
N GLU A 10 17.68 15.99 -38.64
CA GLU A 10 18.15 15.85 -40.04
C GLU A 10 18.59 14.41 -40.33
N GLY A 11 17.61 13.58 -40.69
CA GLY A 11 17.83 12.17 -41.04
C GLY A 11 16.53 11.45 -41.40
N SER A 12 15.79 11.98 -42.38
CA SER A 12 14.59 11.35 -42.94
C SER A 12 14.95 10.08 -43.71
N HIS A 13 14.71 8.91 -43.11
CA HIS A 13 14.18 7.70 -43.73
C HIS A 13 13.29 7.03 -42.66
N SER A 14 12.03 6.74 -43.02
CA SER A 14 10.94 6.21 -42.18
C SER A 14 11.38 5.26 -41.05
N ARG A 15 11.61 5.82 -39.85
CA ARG A 15 11.51 5.07 -38.58
C ARG A 15 10.06 5.18 -38.16
N SER A 16 9.35 4.07 -38.05
CA SER A 16 8.08 4.04 -37.31
C SER A 16 8.32 4.74 -35.96
N MET A 17 7.60 5.83 -35.67
CA MET A 17 7.78 6.56 -34.42
C MET A 17 7.60 5.58 -33.26
N ILE A 18 8.65 5.38 -32.47
CA ILE A 18 8.61 4.50 -31.31
C ILE A 18 7.54 5.07 -30.37
N PRO A 19 6.49 4.31 -30.03
CA PRO A 19 5.38 4.82 -29.23
C PRO A 19 5.87 5.24 -27.85
N ARG A 20 5.37 6.36 -27.33
CA ARG A 20 5.62 6.81 -25.96
C ARG A 20 4.80 5.96 -25.00
N ILE A 21 5.45 4.99 -24.37
CA ILE A 21 4.81 4.12 -23.38
C ILE A 21 4.97 4.73 -22.00
N VAL A 22 3.85 4.95 -21.31
CA VAL A 22 3.82 5.45 -19.94
C VAL A 22 3.17 4.43 -19.02
N VAL A 23 3.85 4.08 -17.93
CA VAL A 23 3.37 3.17 -16.88
C VAL A 23 3.09 3.96 -15.60
N VAL A 24 1.89 3.86 -15.07
CA VAL A 24 1.52 4.49 -13.78
C VAL A 24 1.48 3.42 -12.69
N GLY A 25 2.46 3.47 -11.79
CA GLY A 25 2.64 2.54 -10.66
C GLY A 25 3.88 1.65 -10.78
N GLY A 26 4.85 1.84 -9.90
CA GLY A 26 6.03 1.02 -9.62
C GLY A 26 5.77 -0.16 -8.68
N GLY A 27 4.54 -0.68 -8.68
CA GLY A 27 4.17 -1.90 -7.97
C GLY A 27 4.59 -3.18 -8.71
N PHE A 28 3.98 -4.31 -8.33
CA PHE A 28 4.29 -5.62 -8.92
C PHE A 28 4.11 -5.69 -10.43
N ALA A 29 3.02 -5.13 -10.97
CA ALA A 29 2.74 -5.19 -12.41
C ALA A 29 3.62 -4.21 -13.20
N GLY A 30 3.61 -2.93 -12.84
CA GLY A 30 4.28 -1.90 -13.64
C GLY A 30 5.80 -2.05 -13.70
N LEU A 31 6.44 -2.57 -12.64
CA LEU A 31 7.87 -2.91 -12.71
C LEU A 31 8.17 -4.01 -13.72
N GLU A 32 7.34 -5.06 -13.80
CA GLU A 32 7.60 -6.14 -14.76
C GLU A 32 7.39 -5.68 -16.21
N VAL A 33 6.41 -4.79 -16.45
CA VAL A 33 6.27 -4.10 -17.75
C VAL A 33 7.52 -3.30 -18.10
N ALA A 34 7.98 -2.45 -17.18
CA ALA A 34 9.15 -1.59 -17.41
C ALA A 34 10.44 -2.41 -17.62
N LYS A 35 10.64 -3.50 -16.87
CA LYS A 35 11.80 -4.41 -17.03
C LYS A 35 11.79 -5.11 -18.40
N ALA A 36 10.62 -5.58 -18.85
CA ALA A 36 10.50 -6.28 -20.12
C ALA A 36 10.75 -5.34 -21.31
N LEU A 37 10.15 -4.15 -21.29
CA LEU A 37 10.40 -3.12 -22.31
C LEU A 37 11.84 -2.61 -22.29
N GLY A 38 12.37 -2.32 -21.11
CA GLY A 38 13.76 -1.89 -20.93
C GLY A 38 14.77 -2.95 -21.39
N GLY A 39 14.48 -4.24 -21.19
CA GLY A 39 15.29 -5.35 -21.67
C GLY A 39 15.29 -5.52 -23.19
N ALA A 40 14.28 -4.97 -23.87
CA ALA A 40 14.19 -4.88 -25.33
C ALA A 40 14.66 -3.50 -25.86
N GLU A 41 15.30 -2.68 -25.02
CA GLU A 41 15.77 -1.32 -25.33
C GLU A 41 14.67 -0.35 -25.82
N ILE A 42 13.41 -0.65 -25.50
CA ILE A 42 12.27 0.22 -25.83
C ILE A 42 12.13 1.28 -24.73
N GLY A 43 11.89 2.53 -25.17
CA GLY A 43 11.69 3.66 -24.27
C GLY A 43 10.40 3.54 -23.47
N VAL A 44 10.48 3.67 -22.15
CA VAL A 44 9.31 3.67 -21.26
C VAL A 44 9.50 4.61 -20.09
N THR A 45 8.45 5.37 -19.76
CA THR A 45 8.41 6.24 -18.58
C THR A 45 7.53 5.59 -17.51
N ILE A 46 8.08 5.31 -16.33
CA ILE A 46 7.32 4.85 -15.17
C ILE A 46 7.15 6.00 -14.17
N ILE A 47 5.91 6.20 -13.71
CA ILE A 47 5.53 7.25 -12.76
C ILE A 47 4.97 6.58 -11.50
N ASP A 48 5.52 6.92 -10.33
CA ASP A 48 4.97 6.49 -9.04
C ASP A 48 5.05 7.62 -8.00
N ARG A 49 4.06 7.66 -7.09
CA ARG A 49 3.98 8.57 -5.96
C ARG A 49 4.93 8.21 -4.81
N HIS A 50 5.55 7.05 -4.87
CA HIS A 50 6.60 6.56 -4.00
C HIS A 50 7.88 6.35 -4.82
N ASN A 51 9.03 6.65 -4.24
CA ASN A 51 10.33 6.44 -4.89
C ASN A 51 10.81 4.98 -4.85
N HIS A 52 10.04 4.08 -4.25
CA HIS A 52 10.41 2.70 -3.97
C HIS A 52 9.27 1.73 -4.31
N HIS A 53 9.67 0.50 -4.62
CA HIS A 53 8.78 -0.64 -4.69
C HIS A 53 8.64 -1.25 -3.29
N LEU A 54 7.42 -1.59 -2.91
CA LEU A 54 7.10 -2.21 -1.63
C LEU A 54 6.66 -3.67 -1.81
N PHE A 55 7.37 -4.59 -1.16
CA PHE A 55 6.96 -5.98 -1.07
C PHE A 55 5.86 -6.15 -0.01
N GLN A 56 4.64 -5.79 -0.40
CA GLN A 56 3.45 -5.78 0.47
C GLN A 56 3.20 -7.08 1.27
N PRO A 57 3.51 -8.30 0.77
CA PRO A 57 3.28 -9.53 1.55
C PRO A 57 4.00 -9.63 2.90
N LEU A 58 5.02 -8.80 3.16
CA LEU A 58 5.72 -8.76 4.45
C LEU A 58 5.45 -7.49 5.25
N LEU A 59 4.52 -6.64 4.79
CA LEU A 59 4.26 -5.35 5.41
C LEU A 59 3.72 -5.47 6.84
N TYR A 60 3.00 -6.54 7.15
CA TYR A 60 2.51 -6.81 8.51
C TYR A 60 3.66 -7.00 9.50
N GLN A 61 4.81 -7.53 9.07
CA GLN A 61 5.99 -7.70 9.92
C GLN A 61 6.66 -6.36 10.23
N VAL A 62 6.53 -5.37 9.34
CA VAL A 62 6.96 -4.00 9.64
C VAL A 62 6.00 -3.35 10.64
N ALA A 63 4.70 -3.58 10.49
CA ALA A 63 3.67 -3.07 11.39
C ALA A 63 3.78 -3.63 12.82
N THR A 64 4.32 -4.83 12.98
CA THR A 64 4.55 -5.48 14.29
C THR A 64 6.00 -5.44 14.77
N ALA A 65 6.85 -4.62 14.14
CA ALA A 65 8.27 -4.43 14.50
C ALA A 65 9.17 -5.68 14.36
N ALA A 66 8.74 -6.70 13.62
CA ALA A 66 9.56 -7.87 13.30
C ALA A 66 10.56 -7.59 12.15
N LEU A 67 10.16 -6.76 11.19
CA LEU A 67 11.01 -6.28 10.08
C LEU A 67 11.13 -4.75 10.08
N SER A 68 12.20 -4.26 9.46
CA SER A 68 12.37 -2.85 9.16
C SER A 68 11.85 -2.54 7.76
N ALA A 69 11.36 -1.33 7.52
CA ALA A 69 10.85 -0.94 6.20
C ALA A 69 11.86 -1.14 5.05
N PRO A 70 13.17 -0.84 5.20
CA PRO A 70 14.18 -1.13 4.16
C PRO A 70 14.36 -2.61 3.85
N ASP A 71 13.96 -3.53 4.74
CA ASP A 71 14.07 -4.98 4.50
C ASP A 71 13.10 -5.44 3.40
N ILE A 72 12.05 -4.65 3.11
CA ILE A 72 10.97 -4.99 2.17
C ILE A 72 10.69 -3.91 1.12
N ALA A 73 11.53 -2.87 1.04
CA ALA A 73 11.36 -1.74 0.14
C ALA A 73 12.66 -1.40 -0.61
N GLU A 74 12.59 -1.25 -1.93
CA GLU A 74 13.76 -1.00 -2.78
C GLU A 74 13.48 0.18 -3.71
N PRO A 75 14.40 1.15 -3.87
CA PRO A 75 14.21 2.28 -4.78
C PRO A 75 13.92 1.82 -6.21
N ILE A 76 12.87 2.36 -6.83
CA ILE A 76 12.47 2.02 -8.21
C ILE A 76 13.63 2.30 -9.19
N ARG A 77 14.33 3.43 -8.98
CA ARG A 77 15.52 3.82 -9.77
C ARG A 77 16.65 2.79 -9.68
N LYS A 78 16.82 2.13 -8.54
CA LYS A 78 17.84 1.08 -8.36
C LYS A 78 17.44 -0.19 -9.09
N ILE A 79 16.17 -0.60 -8.98
CA ILE A 79 15.63 -1.78 -9.69
C ILE A 79 15.78 -1.63 -11.20
N LEU A 80 15.48 -0.43 -11.73
CA LEU A 80 15.45 -0.17 -13.16
C LEU A 80 16.76 0.42 -13.71
N GLY A 81 17.74 0.72 -12.85
CA GLY A 81 18.96 1.46 -13.23
C GLY A 81 19.86 0.75 -14.24
N ARG A 82 19.68 -0.56 -14.45
CA ARG A 82 20.39 -1.31 -15.51
C ARG A 82 19.80 -1.11 -16.91
N TYR A 83 18.64 -0.47 -17.04
CA TYR A 83 17.93 -0.27 -18.31
C TYR A 83 18.00 1.21 -18.71
N PRO A 84 18.91 1.59 -19.63
CA PRO A 84 19.10 2.99 -19.99
C PRO A 84 17.90 3.62 -20.72
N SER A 85 17.03 2.79 -21.32
CA SER A 85 15.79 3.25 -21.99
C SER A 85 14.62 3.50 -21.02
N VAL A 86 14.77 3.23 -19.73
CA VAL A 86 13.71 3.37 -18.74
C VAL A 86 13.86 4.67 -17.96
N GLN A 87 12.87 5.57 -18.09
CA GLN A 87 12.79 6.80 -17.31
C GLN A 87 11.90 6.58 -16.07
N VAL A 88 12.40 6.95 -14.90
CA VAL A 88 11.62 6.93 -13.65
C VAL A 88 11.27 8.37 -13.24
N LEU A 89 9.99 8.65 -13.09
CA LEU A 89 9.46 9.91 -12.56
C LEU A 89 8.83 9.66 -11.18
N PHE A 90 9.23 10.47 -10.21
CA PHE A 90 8.57 10.53 -8.92
C PHE A 90 7.47 11.59 -9.01
N GLY A 91 6.21 11.18 -8.87
CA GLY A 91 5.09 12.09 -9.04
C GLY A 91 3.75 11.41 -8.80
N ASN A 92 2.79 12.18 -8.30
CA ASN A 92 1.42 11.71 -8.12
C ASN A 92 0.59 12.09 -9.36
N VAL A 93 0.09 11.10 -10.10
CA VAL A 93 -0.82 11.36 -11.24
C VAL A 93 -2.19 11.76 -10.70
N ALA A 94 -2.58 12.99 -10.97
CA ALA A 94 -3.86 13.57 -10.50
C ALA A 94 -4.97 13.44 -11.55
N LYS A 95 -4.64 13.61 -12.84
CA LYS A 95 -5.59 13.53 -13.95
C LYS A 95 -5.09 12.63 -15.09
N ILE A 96 -5.97 11.83 -15.67
CA ILE A 96 -5.81 11.21 -16.99
C ILE A 96 -6.71 11.97 -17.97
N ASP A 97 -6.11 12.60 -18.97
CA ASP A 97 -6.81 13.17 -20.11
C ASP A 97 -6.75 12.19 -21.28
N THR A 98 -7.84 11.46 -21.51
CA THR A 98 -7.90 10.41 -22.56
C THR A 98 -8.08 10.98 -23.96
N GLU A 99 -8.66 12.18 -24.09
CA GLU A 99 -8.85 12.82 -25.40
C GLU A 99 -7.53 13.42 -25.89
N ALA A 100 -6.84 14.17 -25.03
CA ALA A 100 -5.57 14.78 -25.37
C ALA A 100 -4.37 13.83 -25.20
N ARG A 101 -4.59 12.62 -24.65
CA ARG A 101 -3.58 11.59 -24.33
C ARG A 101 -2.43 12.11 -23.47
N ILE A 102 -2.80 12.71 -22.34
CA ILE A 102 -1.86 13.32 -21.40
C ILE A 102 -2.19 12.90 -19.97
N LEU A 103 -1.16 12.67 -19.17
CA LEU A 103 -1.27 12.61 -17.71
C LEU A 103 -0.94 13.99 -17.13
N VAL A 104 -1.68 14.42 -16.11
CA VAL A 104 -1.37 15.61 -15.32
C VAL A 104 -0.96 15.17 -13.93
N LEU A 105 0.26 15.52 -13.53
CA LEU A 105 0.75 15.29 -12.17
C LEU A 105 0.19 16.34 -11.21
N ALA A 106 0.24 16.04 -9.91
CA ALA A 106 -0.28 16.93 -8.88
C ALA A 106 0.41 18.31 -8.82
N ASP A 107 1.63 18.42 -9.36
CA ASP A 107 2.38 19.69 -9.48
C ASP A 107 2.08 20.46 -10.78
N GLY A 108 1.15 19.96 -11.61
CA GLY A 108 0.78 20.54 -12.91
C GLY A 108 1.64 20.06 -14.07
N THR A 109 2.69 19.26 -13.83
CA THR A 109 3.51 18.69 -14.90
C THR A 109 2.65 17.80 -15.80
N THR A 110 2.81 17.95 -17.12
CA THR A 110 2.10 17.15 -18.11
C THR A 110 3.02 16.10 -18.74
N VAL A 111 2.53 14.87 -18.87
CA VAL A 111 3.28 13.76 -19.47
C VAL A 111 2.44 13.13 -20.59
N PRO A 112 2.79 13.35 -21.87
CA PRO A 112 2.05 12.78 -22.98
C PRO A 112 2.34 11.29 -23.15
N TYR A 113 1.38 10.53 -23.66
CA TYR A 113 1.52 9.10 -23.94
C TYR A 113 0.91 8.73 -25.28
N ASP A 114 1.42 7.66 -25.89
CA ASP A 114 0.76 6.97 -27.00
C ASP A 114 0.15 5.65 -26.53
N LEU A 115 0.77 5.00 -25.53
CA LEU A 115 0.22 3.85 -24.81
C LEU A 115 0.34 4.08 -23.30
N LEU A 116 -0.75 3.87 -22.57
CA LEU A 116 -0.84 4.01 -21.12
C LEU A 116 -1.04 2.66 -20.45
N VAL A 117 -0.25 2.35 -19.43
CA VAL A 117 -0.43 1.17 -18.58
C VAL A 117 -0.78 1.61 -17.15
N LEU A 118 -1.99 1.33 -16.71
CA LEU A 118 -2.43 1.55 -15.33
C LEU A 118 -2.11 0.34 -14.45
N ALA A 119 -1.15 0.51 -13.55
CA ALA A 119 -0.72 -0.48 -12.57
C ALA A 119 -0.78 0.10 -11.15
N THR A 120 -1.80 0.92 -10.87
CA THR A 120 -1.95 1.72 -9.64
C THR A 120 -2.37 0.94 -8.41
N GLY A 121 -2.69 -0.35 -8.56
CA GLY A 121 -3.09 -1.24 -7.48
C GLY A 121 -4.43 -0.85 -6.84
N SER A 122 -4.53 -1.15 -5.54
CA SER A 122 -5.73 -0.99 -4.72
C SER A 122 -5.48 -0.19 -3.44
N GLN A 123 -6.55 0.37 -2.89
CA GLN A 123 -6.58 1.05 -1.60
C GLN A 123 -7.57 0.36 -0.64
N PRO A 124 -7.47 0.56 0.68
CA PRO A 124 -8.46 0.05 1.62
C PRO A 124 -9.86 0.54 1.25
N PHE A 125 -10.87 -0.33 1.38
CA PHE A 125 -12.26 -0.01 1.10
C PHE A 125 -13.11 -0.14 2.35
N TYR A 126 -13.74 0.94 2.78
CA TYR A 126 -14.52 1.02 4.03
C TYR A 126 -16.03 0.89 3.83
N PHE A 127 -16.49 0.31 2.71
CA PHE A 127 -17.92 0.04 2.43
C PHE A 127 -18.84 1.25 2.69
N SER A 128 -18.46 2.41 2.15
CA SER A 128 -19.16 3.70 2.31
C SER A 128 -19.04 4.37 3.69
N GLN A 129 -18.16 3.87 4.57
CA GLN A 129 -17.86 4.46 5.89
C GLN A 129 -16.45 5.09 5.92
N GLU A 130 -16.18 6.04 5.03
CA GLU A 130 -14.84 6.65 4.88
C GLU A 130 -14.32 7.34 6.16
N SER A 131 -15.22 7.72 7.07
CA SER A 131 -14.86 8.27 8.38
C SER A 131 -14.04 7.28 9.24
N TRP A 132 -14.22 5.97 9.04
CA TRP A 132 -13.49 4.93 9.76
C TRP A 132 -11.99 4.95 9.48
N ALA A 133 -11.57 5.37 8.28
CA ALA A 133 -10.16 5.41 7.89
C ALA A 133 -9.28 6.23 8.84
N ARG A 134 -9.86 7.24 9.52
CA ARG A 134 -9.14 8.11 10.48
C ARG A 134 -8.72 7.37 11.74
N VAL A 135 -9.56 6.45 12.22
CA VAL A 135 -9.40 5.76 13.50
C VAL A 135 -9.10 4.26 13.35
N CYS A 136 -9.24 3.73 12.14
CA CYS A 136 -9.00 2.34 11.79
C CYS A 136 -8.15 2.26 10.52
N PRO A 137 -6.81 2.39 10.64
CA PRO A 137 -5.93 2.36 9.47
C PRO A 137 -5.92 0.98 8.82
N GLY A 138 -5.87 0.98 7.49
CA GLY A 138 -5.51 -0.20 6.70
C GLY A 138 -4.00 -0.43 6.68
N LEU A 139 -3.54 -1.45 5.95
CA LEU A 139 -2.12 -1.78 5.83
C LEU A 139 -1.72 -1.93 4.35
N LYS A 140 -1.36 -0.82 3.69
CA LYS A 140 -1.00 -0.78 2.26
C LYS A 140 0.31 -0.04 1.97
N SER A 141 0.79 0.78 2.89
CA SER A 141 2.03 1.56 2.74
C SER A 141 3.00 1.38 3.92
N ILE A 142 4.25 1.79 3.74
CA ILE A 142 5.23 1.85 4.84
C ILE A 142 4.73 2.79 5.94
N GLU A 143 4.06 3.89 5.56
CA GLU A 143 3.54 4.84 6.54
C GLU A 143 2.45 4.21 7.39
N ASP A 144 1.52 3.48 6.78
CA ASP A 144 0.50 2.71 7.52
C ASP A 144 1.15 1.77 8.54
N ALA A 145 2.17 1.02 8.12
CA ALA A 145 2.89 0.11 8.99
C ALA A 145 3.57 0.83 10.16
N ARG A 146 4.16 2.01 9.91
CA ARG A 146 4.78 2.83 10.96
C ARG A 146 3.74 3.38 11.94
N THR A 147 2.62 3.90 11.45
CA THR A 147 1.52 4.40 12.27
C THR A 147 0.93 3.30 13.14
N ILE A 148 0.66 2.12 12.55
CA ILE A 148 0.15 0.96 13.29
C ILE A 148 1.14 0.53 14.37
N ARG A 149 2.43 0.43 14.03
CA ARG A 149 3.48 0.08 15.00
C ARG A 149 3.55 1.07 16.15
N SER A 150 3.56 2.37 15.87
CA SER A 150 3.61 3.42 16.89
C SER A 150 2.38 3.34 17.81
N ARG A 151 1.17 3.26 17.25
CA ARG A 151 -0.07 3.16 18.03
C ARG A 151 -0.11 1.90 18.89
N LEU A 152 0.35 0.77 18.34
CA LEU A 152 0.43 -0.51 19.05
C LEU A 152 1.38 -0.41 20.25
N LEU A 153 2.62 0.04 20.05
CA LEU A 153 3.60 0.15 21.14
C LEU A 153 3.17 1.20 22.19
N LEU A 154 2.66 2.35 21.75
CA LEU A 154 2.15 3.39 22.66
C LEU A 154 0.99 2.90 23.53
N SER A 155 0.13 1.99 23.01
CA SER A 155 -0.96 1.43 23.81
C SER A 155 -0.43 0.67 25.04
N PHE A 156 0.68 -0.07 24.90
CA PHE A 156 1.32 -0.76 26.01
C PHE A 156 2.00 0.21 26.99
N GLU A 157 2.69 1.24 26.49
CA GLU A 157 3.29 2.28 27.33
C GLU A 157 2.25 3.04 28.15
N HIS A 158 1.09 3.35 27.54
CA HIS A 158 -0.01 3.98 28.25
C HIS A 158 -0.64 3.03 29.29
N ALA A 159 -0.76 1.74 28.97
CA ALA A 159 -1.28 0.74 29.90
C ALA A 159 -0.35 0.54 31.12
N GLU A 160 0.97 0.58 30.92
CA GLU A 160 1.96 0.50 32.00
C GLU A 160 1.90 1.70 32.96
N ARG A 161 1.59 2.89 32.42
CA ARG A 161 1.53 4.15 33.18
C ARG A 161 0.24 4.32 33.98
N THR A 162 -0.88 3.85 33.46
CA THR A 162 -2.17 4.02 34.13
C THR A 162 -2.35 3.04 35.28
N THR A 163 -3.03 3.46 36.34
CA THR A 163 -3.37 2.64 37.51
C THR A 163 -4.82 2.15 37.49
N ASP A 164 -5.65 2.65 36.56
CA ASP A 164 -7.04 2.22 36.41
C ASP A 164 -7.13 0.88 35.67
N PRO A 165 -7.59 -0.21 36.31
CA PRO A 165 -7.68 -1.53 35.69
C PRO A 165 -8.60 -1.58 34.45
N VAL A 166 -9.65 -0.74 34.41
CA VAL A 166 -10.58 -0.69 33.26
C VAL A 166 -9.87 -0.12 32.05
N GLU A 167 -9.14 0.98 32.24
CA GLU A 167 -8.37 1.63 31.20
C GLU A 167 -7.18 0.76 30.74
N GLN A 168 -6.48 0.08 31.66
CA GLN A 168 -5.46 -0.90 31.31
C GLN A 168 -6.02 -1.99 30.39
N SER A 169 -7.19 -2.55 30.75
CA SER A 169 -7.84 -3.60 29.94
C SER A 169 -8.21 -3.08 28.54
N ARG A 170 -8.70 -1.84 28.43
CA ARG A 170 -9.01 -1.22 27.13
C ARG A 170 -7.76 -1.04 26.29
N LEU A 171 -6.70 -0.47 26.88
CA LEU A 171 -5.42 -0.22 26.22
C LEU A 171 -4.71 -1.51 25.79
N MET A 172 -5.03 -2.65 26.41
CA MET A 172 -4.55 -3.98 26.04
C MET A 172 -5.56 -4.79 25.20
N THR A 173 -6.56 -4.14 24.59
CA THR A 173 -7.50 -4.78 23.66
C THR A 173 -7.31 -4.24 22.24
N ILE A 174 -7.08 -5.14 21.28
CA ILE A 174 -6.84 -4.82 19.87
C ILE A 174 -7.87 -5.54 19.01
N ALA A 175 -8.49 -4.82 18.09
CA ALA A 175 -9.42 -5.38 17.12
C ALA A 175 -8.86 -5.34 15.70
N ILE A 176 -9.13 -6.39 14.92
CA ILE A 176 -8.76 -6.52 13.52
C ILE A 176 -10.03 -6.88 12.75
N ILE A 177 -10.38 -6.09 11.75
CA ILE A 177 -11.60 -6.26 10.96
C ILE A 177 -11.21 -6.88 9.61
N GLY A 178 -11.62 -8.12 9.38
CA GLY A 178 -11.40 -8.89 8.15
C GLY A 178 -10.50 -10.10 8.36
N GLY A 179 -11.03 -11.30 8.11
CA GLY A 179 -10.38 -12.61 8.23
C GLY A 179 -9.67 -13.09 6.96
N GLY A 180 -9.33 -12.18 6.04
CA GLY A 180 -8.46 -12.47 4.90
C GLY A 180 -6.98 -12.65 5.31
N PRO A 181 -6.07 -12.90 4.34
CA PRO A 181 -4.65 -13.13 4.63
C PRO A 181 -4.03 -12.06 5.53
N THR A 182 -4.22 -10.78 5.20
CA THR A 182 -3.67 -9.66 5.97
C THR A 182 -4.16 -9.62 7.41
N GLY A 183 -5.44 -9.89 7.66
CA GLY A 183 -5.99 -9.86 9.02
C GLY A 183 -5.52 -11.03 9.86
N VAL A 184 -5.43 -12.23 9.26
CA VAL A 184 -4.87 -13.42 9.90
C VAL A 184 -3.39 -13.23 10.25
N GLU A 185 -2.61 -12.66 9.32
CA GLU A 185 -1.19 -12.37 9.51
C GLU A 185 -0.94 -11.32 10.60
N LEU A 186 -1.76 -10.25 10.62
CA LEU A 186 -1.73 -9.24 11.69
C LEU A 186 -2.10 -9.83 13.04
N ALA A 187 -3.17 -10.63 13.12
CA ALA A 187 -3.63 -11.23 14.37
C ALA A 187 -2.57 -12.14 14.99
N GLY A 188 -1.98 -13.03 14.18
CA GLY A 188 -0.90 -13.90 14.60
C GLY A 188 0.35 -13.13 15.05
N SER A 189 0.76 -12.13 14.26
CA SER A 189 1.96 -11.35 14.55
C SER A 189 1.83 -10.49 15.81
N ILE A 190 0.65 -9.90 16.04
CA ILE A 190 0.37 -9.13 17.27
C ILE A 190 0.32 -10.08 18.48
N ALA A 191 -0.27 -11.27 18.33
CA ALA A 191 -0.30 -12.27 19.39
C ALA A 191 1.10 -12.70 19.81
N GLU A 192 1.98 -12.93 18.84
CA GLU A 192 3.39 -13.25 19.09
C GLU A 192 4.15 -12.10 19.74
N LEU A 193 3.99 -10.89 19.23
CA LEU A 193 4.62 -9.69 19.79
C LEU A 193 4.25 -9.54 21.27
N SER A 194 2.95 -9.60 21.59
CA SER A 194 2.49 -9.38 22.97
C SER A 194 2.95 -10.50 23.92
N ARG A 195 2.88 -11.76 23.48
CA ARG A 195 3.14 -12.94 24.34
C ARG A 195 4.60 -13.31 24.50
N HIS A 196 5.44 -13.00 23.52
CA HIS A 196 6.85 -13.43 23.53
C HIS A 196 7.80 -12.25 23.57
N THR A 197 7.52 -11.19 22.81
CA THR A 197 8.45 -10.07 22.66
C THR A 197 8.32 -9.05 23.78
N LEU A 198 7.09 -8.70 24.16
CA LEU A 198 6.80 -7.66 25.17
C LEU A 198 6.63 -8.22 26.59
N ALA A 199 6.41 -9.52 26.73
CA ALA A 199 6.20 -10.24 28.00
C ALA A 199 7.09 -9.80 29.17
N ARG A 200 8.38 -9.54 28.90
CA ARG A 200 9.38 -9.21 29.93
C ARG A 200 9.75 -7.73 30.01
N ASP A 201 9.12 -6.89 29.18
CA ASP A 201 9.51 -5.49 29.03
C ASP A 201 8.71 -4.57 29.97
N PHE A 202 7.57 -5.02 30.47
CA PHE A 202 6.65 -4.25 31.32
C PHE A 202 6.55 -4.82 32.74
N ARG A 203 6.24 -3.99 33.75
CA ARG A 203 6.22 -4.37 35.18
C ARG A 203 4.83 -4.30 35.80
N ASN A 204 4.01 -3.33 35.39
CA ASN A 204 2.68 -3.09 35.93
C ASN A 204 1.58 -3.80 35.13
N ILE A 205 1.84 -4.10 33.85
CA ILE A 205 0.92 -4.88 33.01
C ILE A 205 1.49 -6.25 32.64
N ARG A 206 0.63 -7.11 32.10
CA ARG A 206 1.00 -8.42 31.54
C ARG A 206 0.64 -8.50 30.06
N PRO A 207 1.53 -8.10 29.14
CA PRO A 207 1.26 -8.08 27.69
C PRO A 207 0.80 -9.44 27.10
N GLU A 208 1.08 -10.55 27.78
CA GLU A 208 0.61 -11.87 27.42
C GLU A 208 -0.91 -12.02 27.55
N LYS A 209 -1.55 -11.15 28.34
CA LYS A 209 -3.01 -11.07 28.52
C LYS A 209 -3.70 -10.13 27.54
N THR A 210 -3.00 -9.59 26.55
CA THR A 210 -3.60 -8.75 25.51
C THR A 210 -4.71 -9.51 24.80
N LYS A 211 -5.90 -8.90 24.78
CA LYS A 211 -7.07 -9.41 24.07
C LYS A 211 -6.99 -8.99 22.61
N ILE A 212 -7.00 -9.96 21.71
CA ILE A 212 -6.92 -9.73 20.26
C ILE A 212 -8.17 -10.30 19.65
N ILE A 213 -8.96 -9.47 18.96
CA ILE A 213 -10.26 -9.85 18.40
C ILE A 213 -10.16 -9.75 16.89
N LEU A 214 -10.32 -10.88 16.20
CA LEU A 214 -10.39 -10.95 14.74
C LEU A 214 -11.85 -11.11 14.30
N VAL A 215 -12.41 -10.08 13.69
CA VAL A 215 -13.81 -10.03 13.26
C VAL A 215 -13.91 -10.33 11.77
N GLU A 216 -14.66 -11.36 11.38
CA GLU A 216 -14.91 -11.74 9.99
C GLU A 216 -16.41 -11.88 9.74
N ALA A 217 -16.89 -11.23 8.66
CA ALA A 217 -18.30 -11.21 8.33
C ALA A 217 -18.82 -12.55 7.79
N GLY A 218 -17.95 -13.33 7.14
CA GLY A 218 -18.24 -14.67 6.67
C GLY A 218 -18.03 -15.75 7.72
N ASN A 219 -18.37 -16.98 7.34
CA ASN A 219 -18.34 -18.15 8.22
C ASN A 219 -16.96 -18.82 8.33
N ARG A 220 -15.91 -18.30 7.66
CA ARG A 220 -14.56 -18.88 7.66
C ARG A 220 -13.50 -17.81 7.43
N LEU A 221 -12.36 -17.98 8.09
CA LEU A 221 -11.13 -17.27 7.74
C LEU A 221 -10.59 -17.75 6.39
N LEU A 222 -9.82 -16.90 5.71
CA LEU A 222 -9.11 -17.24 4.48
C LEU A 222 -10.04 -17.89 3.45
N ALA A 223 -11.20 -17.28 3.17
CA ALA A 223 -12.25 -17.88 2.33
C ALA A 223 -11.80 -18.32 0.92
N GLY A 224 -10.70 -17.76 0.41
CA GLY A 224 -10.06 -18.17 -0.84
C GLY A 224 -9.21 -19.45 -0.77
N PHE A 225 -9.15 -20.10 0.40
CA PHE A 225 -8.46 -21.38 0.62
C PHE A 225 -9.47 -22.52 0.87
N ALA A 226 -8.99 -23.75 0.71
CA ALA A 226 -9.76 -24.94 1.06
C ALA A 226 -10.27 -24.90 2.52
N PRO A 227 -11.50 -25.40 2.80
CA PRO A 227 -12.11 -25.36 4.14
C PRO A 227 -11.23 -25.94 5.25
N GLU A 228 -10.48 -27.00 4.97
CA GLU A 228 -9.61 -27.63 5.98
C GLU A 228 -8.42 -26.73 6.37
N LEU A 229 -7.95 -25.87 5.46
CA LEU A 229 -6.88 -24.90 5.71
C LEU A 229 -7.43 -23.67 6.46
N SER A 230 -8.63 -23.21 6.12
CA SER A 230 -9.35 -22.18 6.88
C SER A 230 -9.53 -22.58 8.34
N GLU A 231 -9.98 -23.81 8.59
CA GLU A 231 -10.22 -24.32 9.93
C GLU A 231 -8.92 -24.49 10.73
N TYR A 232 -7.86 -24.99 10.07
CA TYR A 232 -6.53 -25.03 10.67
C TYR A 232 -6.06 -23.63 11.10
N ALA A 233 -6.24 -22.61 10.24
CA ALA A 233 -5.85 -21.24 10.58
C ALA A 233 -6.61 -20.71 11.80
N ARG A 234 -7.93 -20.92 11.85
CA ARG A 234 -8.78 -20.55 12.99
C ARG A 234 -8.28 -21.17 14.30
N LEU A 235 -8.15 -22.50 14.33
CA LEU A 235 -7.70 -23.24 15.52
C LEU A 235 -6.30 -22.80 15.98
N ARG A 236 -5.40 -22.47 15.04
CA ARG A 236 -4.06 -21.97 15.39
C ARG A 236 -4.10 -20.56 15.98
N LEU A 237 -4.87 -19.64 15.41
CA LEU A 237 -5.05 -18.31 16.01
C LEU A 237 -5.65 -18.39 17.42
N GLU A 238 -6.66 -19.23 17.61
CA GLU A 238 -7.26 -19.46 18.93
C GLU A 238 -6.26 -20.07 19.92
N SER A 239 -5.40 -21.00 19.48
CA SER A 239 -4.31 -21.52 20.32
C SER A 239 -3.26 -20.45 20.70
N LEU A 240 -3.16 -19.38 19.91
CA LEU A 240 -2.36 -18.19 20.23
C LEU A 240 -3.14 -17.19 21.08
N GLY A 241 -4.37 -17.49 21.49
CA GLY A 241 -5.22 -16.63 22.32
C GLY A 241 -5.85 -15.46 21.58
N VAL A 242 -6.06 -15.59 20.26
CA VAL A 242 -6.88 -14.66 19.47
C VAL A 242 -8.34 -15.09 19.55
N ASP A 243 -9.23 -14.16 19.87
CA ASP A 243 -10.67 -14.34 19.83
C ASP A 243 -11.15 -14.17 18.38
N VAL A 244 -11.49 -15.27 17.71
CA VAL A 244 -12.00 -15.24 16.32
C VAL A 244 -13.53 -15.15 16.34
N ALA A 245 -14.06 -14.04 15.84
CA ALA A 245 -15.50 -13.80 15.68
C ALA A 245 -15.90 -13.94 14.21
N LEU A 246 -16.37 -15.14 13.85
CA LEU A 246 -16.95 -15.43 12.53
C LEU A 246 -18.43 -15.01 12.49
N ASP A 247 -19.00 -14.94 11.29
CA ASP A 247 -20.39 -14.54 11.03
C ASP A 247 -20.74 -13.20 11.73
N SER A 248 -19.73 -12.35 11.88
CA SER A 248 -19.76 -11.14 12.71
C SER A 248 -19.32 -9.95 11.89
N ARG A 249 -20.24 -9.01 11.65
CA ARG A 249 -19.94 -7.77 10.94
C ARG A 249 -19.73 -6.64 11.96
N VAL A 250 -18.73 -5.80 11.69
CA VAL A 250 -18.58 -4.55 12.44
C VAL A 250 -19.66 -3.54 12.02
N GLU A 251 -20.35 -3.00 13.01
CA GLU A 251 -21.47 -2.06 12.83
C GLU A 251 -20.98 -0.61 12.95
N ALA A 252 -20.08 -0.35 13.90
CA ALA A 252 -19.50 0.96 14.14
C ALA A 252 -18.05 0.84 14.60
N ILE A 253 -17.22 1.79 14.17
CA ILE A 253 -15.84 1.94 14.61
C ILE A 253 -15.65 3.37 15.10
N GLU A 254 -15.22 3.50 16.35
CA GLU A 254 -14.88 4.76 16.99
C GLU A 254 -13.45 4.69 17.55
N ALA A 255 -12.89 5.82 17.98
CA ALA A 255 -11.48 5.91 18.35
C ALA A 255 -11.04 4.93 19.47
N GLN A 256 -11.95 4.55 20.36
CA GLN A 256 -11.64 3.73 21.55
C GLN A 256 -12.58 2.53 21.73
N LYS A 257 -13.41 2.22 20.74
CA LYS A 257 -14.38 1.12 20.81
C LYS A 257 -14.85 0.70 19.43
N ILE A 258 -15.29 -0.54 19.32
CA ILE A 258 -16.02 -1.08 18.17
C ILE A 258 -17.38 -1.60 18.60
N THR A 259 -18.33 -1.66 17.67
CA THR A 259 -19.63 -2.32 17.89
C THR A 259 -19.74 -3.52 16.95
N VAL A 260 -19.98 -4.71 17.50
CA VAL A 260 -20.12 -5.97 16.77
C VAL A 260 -21.25 -6.79 17.39
N GLY A 261 -22.26 -7.16 16.60
CA GLY A 261 -23.42 -7.92 17.08
C GLY A 261 -24.18 -7.19 18.19
N GLY A 262 -24.34 -5.87 18.07
CA GLY A 262 -24.93 -5.00 19.08
C GLY A 262 -24.12 -4.82 20.37
N LYS A 263 -22.93 -5.43 20.50
CA LYS A 263 -22.06 -5.31 21.68
C LYS A 263 -20.98 -4.26 21.45
N VAL A 264 -20.87 -3.34 22.40
CA VAL A 264 -19.79 -2.35 22.44
C VAL A 264 -18.57 -2.96 23.11
N ILE A 265 -17.43 -2.96 22.41
CA ILE A 265 -16.17 -3.52 22.88
C ILE A 265 -15.14 -2.38 22.94
N PRO A 266 -14.68 -1.99 24.14
CA PRO A 266 -13.59 -1.02 24.28
C PRO A 266 -12.29 -1.57 23.71
N VAL A 267 -11.57 -0.77 22.92
CA VAL A 267 -10.30 -1.15 22.29
C VAL A 267 -9.30 0.01 22.32
N ALA A 268 -8.02 -0.31 22.26
CA ALA A 268 -6.94 0.65 22.09
C ALA A 268 -6.73 0.99 20.61
N LEU A 269 -6.86 -0.03 19.76
CA LEU A 269 -6.52 0.02 18.35
C LEU A 269 -7.46 -0.88 17.56
N THR A 270 -7.98 -0.34 16.45
CA THR A 270 -8.74 -1.11 15.46
C THR A 270 -7.98 -1.09 14.14
N LEU A 271 -7.79 -2.23 13.50
CA LEU A 271 -7.05 -2.37 12.23
C LEU A 271 -7.97 -2.87 11.11
N TRP A 272 -7.86 -2.29 9.91
CA TRP A 272 -8.70 -2.66 8.77
C TRP A 272 -8.00 -3.63 7.82
N ALA A 273 -8.65 -4.76 7.54
CA ALA A 273 -8.19 -5.83 6.64
C ALA A 273 -9.32 -6.48 5.82
N ALA A 274 -10.56 -5.94 5.84
CA ALA A 274 -11.76 -6.59 5.31
C ALA A 274 -12.07 -6.31 3.84
N GLY A 275 -11.39 -5.36 3.19
CA GLY A 275 -11.71 -5.02 1.80
C GLY A 275 -10.75 -4.03 1.17
N VAL A 276 -10.62 -4.14 -0.15
CA VAL A 276 -9.85 -3.23 -0.99
C VAL A 276 -10.68 -2.82 -2.21
N ALA A 277 -10.45 -1.61 -2.70
CA ALA A 277 -11.02 -1.08 -3.93
C ALA A 277 -9.88 -0.66 -4.87
N ALA A 278 -10.15 -0.68 -6.16
CA ALA A 278 -9.22 -0.17 -7.16
C ALA A 278 -8.91 1.32 -6.93
N SER A 279 -7.75 1.75 -7.42
CA SER A 279 -7.38 3.17 -7.42
C SER A 279 -8.47 4.03 -8.08
N PRO A 280 -8.82 5.20 -7.49
CA PRO A 280 -9.84 6.10 -8.05
C PRO A 280 -9.46 6.67 -9.43
N LEU A 281 -8.17 6.62 -9.80
CA LEU A 281 -7.69 7.07 -11.10
C LEU A 281 -8.37 6.33 -12.28
N ALA A 282 -8.76 5.07 -12.07
CA ALA A 282 -9.50 4.27 -13.05
C ALA A 282 -10.83 4.92 -13.50
N ALA A 283 -11.50 5.65 -12.60
CA ALA A 283 -12.78 6.29 -12.91
C ALA A 283 -12.68 7.40 -13.95
N GLN A 284 -11.48 7.95 -14.16
CA GLN A 284 -11.26 9.02 -15.13
C GLN A 284 -11.18 8.53 -16.58
N LEU A 285 -11.17 7.22 -16.82
CA LEU A 285 -11.10 6.65 -18.16
C LEU A 285 -12.40 6.79 -18.97
N GLY A 286 -13.52 7.10 -18.30
CA GLY A 286 -14.84 7.19 -18.93
C GLY A 286 -15.39 5.83 -19.38
N VAL A 287 -14.97 4.74 -18.73
CA VAL A 287 -15.43 3.37 -19.00
C VAL A 287 -16.18 2.80 -17.81
N GLY A 288 -17.00 1.77 -18.04
CA GLY A 288 -17.73 1.09 -16.96
C GLY A 288 -16.80 0.43 -15.96
N LEU A 289 -17.03 0.68 -14.66
CA LEU A 289 -16.32 0.05 -13.54
C LEU A 289 -17.21 -0.96 -12.84
N ASP A 290 -16.59 -1.93 -12.16
CA ASP A 290 -17.32 -2.79 -11.23
C ASP A 290 -17.57 -2.10 -9.86
N ARG A 291 -18.26 -2.80 -8.94
CA ARG A 291 -18.54 -2.29 -7.60
C ARG A 291 -17.27 -1.95 -6.79
N GLY A 292 -16.14 -2.57 -7.11
CA GLY A 292 -14.84 -2.32 -6.48
C GLY A 292 -14.02 -1.26 -7.21
N GLY A 293 -14.58 -0.58 -8.22
CA GLY A 293 -13.88 0.44 -9.02
C GLY A 293 -12.92 -0.12 -10.07
N ARG A 294 -12.91 -1.43 -10.30
CA ARG A 294 -11.99 -2.09 -11.26
C ARG A 294 -12.46 -1.87 -12.69
N VAL A 295 -11.49 -1.67 -13.59
CA VAL A 295 -11.72 -1.48 -15.02
C VAL A 295 -11.76 -2.82 -15.73
N LYS A 296 -12.81 -3.09 -16.52
CA LYS A 296 -12.89 -4.31 -17.33
C LYS A 296 -11.83 -4.31 -18.43
N VAL A 297 -11.08 -5.40 -18.53
CA VAL A 297 -10.06 -5.59 -19.57
C VAL A 297 -10.37 -6.80 -20.46
N GLY A 298 -9.86 -6.78 -21.69
CA GLY A 298 -9.87 -7.89 -22.62
C GLY A 298 -8.85 -8.98 -22.25
N SER A 299 -8.83 -10.06 -23.03
CA SER A 299 -7.86 -11.16 -22.87
C SER A 299 -6.42 -10.70 -23.09
N ASP A 300 -6.21 -9.63 -23.85
CA ASP A 300 -4.94 -8.96 -24.10
C ASP A 300 -4.55 -7.92 -23.05
N LEU A 301 -5.33 -7.81 -21.96
CA LEU A 301 -5.17 -6.84 -20.85
C LEU A 301 -5.48 -5.38 -21.23
N GLN A 302 -6.01 -5.15 -22.43
CA GLN A 302 -6.40 -3.83 -22.91
C GLN A 302 -7.74 -3.42 -22.27
N VAL A 303 -7.90 -2.14 -21.94
CA VAL A 303 -9.14 -1.61 -21.38
C VAL A 303 -10.26 -1.71 -22.42
N MET A 304 -11.39 -2.30 -22.05
CA MET A 304 -12.54 -2.41 -22.95
C MET A 304 -13.03 -1.02 -23.36
N GLY A 305 -13.05 -0.73 -24.66
CA GLY A 305 -13.43 0.58 -25.22
C GLY A 305 -12.28 1.58 -25.39
N ARG A 306 -11.03 1.20 -25.12
CA ARG A 306 -9.83 2.02 -25.35
C ARG A 306 -8.72 1.16 -25.97
N SER A 307 -8.16 1.60 -27.10
CA SER A 307 -7.08 0.87 -27.79
C SER A 307 -5.68 1.23 -27.33
N ASP A 308 -5.57 2.32 -26.58
CA ASP A 308 -4.34 2.97 -26.14
C ASP A 308 -4.08 2.81 -24.63
N ILE A 309 -4.95 2.09 -23.91
CA ILE A 309 -4.87 1.96 -22.45
C ILE A 309 -4.95 0.49 -22.04
N PHE A 310 -4.04 0.08 -21.15
CA PHE A 310 -4.01 -1.21 -20.48
C PHE A 310 -4.20 -1.02 -18.98
N ALA A 311 -4.77 -2.02 -18.31
CA ALA A 311 -4.90 -2.04 -16.85
C ALA A 311 -4.44 -3.39 -16.30
N LEU A 312 -3.64 -3.37 -15.22
CA LEU A 312 -3.00 -4.55 -14.66
C LEU A 312 -3.08 -4.61 -13.13
N GLY A 313 -3.05 -5.81 -12.57
CA GLY A 313 -3.14 -6.04 -11.13
C GLY A 313 -4.51 -5.63 -10.59
N ASP A 314 -4.54 -5.17 -9.34
CA ASP A 314 -5.80 -4.94 -8.61
C ASP A 314 -6.71 -3.85 -9.21
N VAL A 315 -6.22 -3.00 -10.12
CA VAL A 315 -7.06 -1.99 -10.80
C VAL A 315 -7.86 -2.57 -11.97
N ALA A 316 -7.48 -3.78 -12.43
CA ALA A 316 -8.12 -4.46 -13.55
C ALA A 316 -9.13 -5.51 -13.08
N LEU A 317 -10.26 -5.57 -13.78
CA LEU A 317 -11.19 -6.69 -13.75
C LEU A 317 -10.89 -7.57 -14.96
N PHE A 318 -9.98 -8.52 -14.77
CA PHE A 318 -9.72 -9.60 -15.73
C PHE A 318 -10.56 -10.82 -15.35
N LEU A 319 -11.33 -11.36 -16.30
CA LEU A 319 -12.09 -12.58 -16.12
C LEU A 319 -11.31 -13.75 -16.73
N ASP A 320 -11.19 -14.84 -15.98
CA ASP A 320 -10.60 -16.08 -16.47
C ASP A 320 -11.53 -16.79 -17.48
N GLU A 321 -11.09 -17.94 -17.99
CA GLU A 321 -11.84 -18.75 -18.96
C GLU A 321 -13.21 -19.21 -18.43
N ASN A 322 -13.41 -19.24 -17.12
CA ASN A 322 -14.67 -19.60 -16.46
C ASN A 322 -15.54 -18.36 -16.15
N GLY A 323 -15.13 -17.17 -16.61
CA GLY A 323 -15.80 -15.90 -16.33
C GLY A 323 -15.62 -15.40 -14.91
N GLN A 324 -14.69 -15.98 -14.13
CA GLN A 324 -14.43 -15.57 -12.76
C GLN A 324 -13.34 -14.50 -12.70
N PRO A 325 -13.50 -13.45 -11.86
CA PRO A 325 -12.46 -12.43 -11.73
C PRO A 325 -11.21 -13.02 -11.09
N LEU A 326 -10.04 -12.70 -11.65
CA LEU A 326 -8.78 -13.06 -11.01
C LEU A 326 -8.64 -12.34 -9.64
N PRO A 327 -8.07 -13.02 -8.64
CA PRO A 327 -7.90 -12.45 -7.32
C PRO A 327 -6.81 -11.36 -7.31
N GLY A 328 -6.95 -10.37 -6.42
CA GLY A 328 -5.95 -9.32 -6.20
C GLY A 328 -4.70 -9.85 -5.51
N LEU A 329 -3.82 -10.50 -6.28
CA LEU A 329 -2.59 -11.13 -5.79
C LEU A 329 -1.36 -10.61 -6.52
N ALA A 330 -0.25 -10.49 -5.79
CA ALA A 330 1.05 -10.09 -6.37
C ALA A 330 1.49 -11.00 -7.53
N GLN A 331 1.20 -12.31 -7.47
CA GLN A 331 1.54 -13.24 -8.56
C GLN A 331 0.77 -12.97 -9.85
N VAL A 332 -0.51 -12.55 -9.75
CA VAL A 332 -1.34 -12.17 -10.89
C VAL A 332 -0.76 -10.90 -11.52
N ALA A 333 -0.51 -9.88 -10.69
CA ALA A 333 0.07 -8.61 -11.12
C ALA A 333 1.43 -8.80 -11.82
N LYS A 334 2.35 -9.60 -11.24
CA LYS A 334 3.65 -9.91 -11.86
C LYS A 334 3.49 -10.59 -13.22
N GLN A 335 2.66 -11.65 -13.30
CA GLN A 335 2.45 -12.38 -14.55
C GLN A 335 1.82 -11.50 -15.64
N GLN A 336 0.84 -10.66 -15.28
CA GLN A 336 0.24 -9.70 -16.20
C GLN A 336 1.26 -8.69 -16.72
N GLY A 337 2.10 -8.15 -15.83
CA GLY A 337 3.16 -7.22 -16.20
C GLY A 337 4.22 -7.83 -17.11
N GLU A 338 4.71 -9.04 -16.78
CA GLU A 338 5.66 -9.78 -17.62
C GLU A 338 5.07 -10.11 -18.99
N HIS A 339 3.80 -10.52 -19.05
CA HIS A 339 3.09 -10.84 -20.28
C HIS A 339 2.94 -9.61 -21.18
N LEU A 340 2.36 -8.53 -20.65
CA LEU A 340 2.12 -7.31 -21.42
C LEU A 340 3.43 -6.68 -21.89
N GLY A 341 4.43 -6.57 -21.01
CA GLY A 341 5.71 -5.98 -21.37
C GLY A 341 6.41 -6.72 -22.51
N LYS A 342 6.40 -8.06 -22.50
CA LYS A 342 6.93 -8.87 -23.61
C LYS A 342 6.09 -8.74 -24.89
N ALA A 343 4.76 -8.67 -24.76
CA ALA A 343 3.86 -8.51 -25.90
C ALA A 343 4.06 -7.14 -26.58
N LEU A 344 4.14 -6.06 -25.82
CA LEU A 344 4.42 -4.72 -26.33
C LEU A 344 5.81 -4.64 -26.97
N ALA A 345 6.80 -5.34 -26.42
CA ALA A 345 8.12 -5.42 -27.02
C ALA A 345 8.09 -6.06 -28.41
N ARG A 346 7.44 -7.23 -28.55
CA ARG A 346 7.26 -7.89 -29.85
C ARG A 346 6.44 -7.04 -30.82
N ARG A 347 5.34 -6.44 -30.36
CA ARG A 347 4.51 -5.55 -31.20
C ARG A 347 5.31 -4.36 -31.75
N THR A 348 6.23 -3.80 -30.97
CA THR A 348 7.06 -2.67 -31.40
C THR A 348 8.13 -3.09 -32.41
N ASP A 349 8.65 -4.32 -32.30
CA ASP A 349 9.72 -4.86 -33.13
C ASP A 349 9.21 -5.50 -34.45
N THR A 350 8.23 -6.40 -34.34
CA THR A 350 7.73 -7.24 -35.45
C THR A 350 6.33 -6.89 -35.92
N GLY A 351 5.62 -6.00 -35.22
CA GLY A 351 4.22 -5.66 -35.53
C GLY A 351 3.21 -6.74 -35.13
N GLU A 352 3.63 -7.72 -34.32
CA GLU A 352 2.77 -8.81 -33.83
C GLU A 352 1.55 -8.30 -33.03
N ASP A 353 0.43 -9.02 -33.17
CA ASP A 353 -0.75 -8.82 -32.35
C ASP A 353 -0.50 -9.19 -30.88
N LEU A 354 -1.29 -8.59 -29.99
CA LEU A 354 -1.19 -8.86 -28.55
C LEU A 354 -1.77 -10.26 -28.25
N PRO A 355 -0.97 -11.20 -27.72
CA PRO A 355 -1.49 -12.52 -27.37
C PRO A 355 -2.37 -12.46 -26.13
N ALA A 356 -3.31 -13.41 -26.03
CA ALA A 356 -4.13 -13.59 -24.84
C ALA A 356 -3.29 -13.93 -23.60
N PHE A 357 -3.61 -13.31 -22.47
CA PHE A 357 -3.05 -13.59 -21.17
C PHE A 357 -3.71 -14.82 -20.55
N VAL A 358 -2.89 -15.73 -20.04
CA VAL A 358 -3.34 -16.92 -19.30
C VAL A 358 -2.64 -16.95 -17.95
N PHE A 359 -3.41 -16.81 -16.88
CA PHE A 359 -2.87 -16.87 -15.52
C PHE A 359 -2.50 -18.30 -15.14
N ARG A 360 -1.29 -18.47 -14.60
CA ARG A 360 -0.83 -19.75 -14.04
C ARG A 360 -0.66 -19.62 -12.54
N ASN A 361 -1.60 -20.19 -11.78
CA ASN A 361 -1.53 -20.18 -10.32
C ASN A 361 -0.32 -21.02 -9.84
N ARG A 362 0.62 -20.38 -9.14
CA ARG A 362 1.82 -21.04 -8.59
C ARG A 362 1.63 -21.52 -7.14
N GLY A 363 0.42 -21.35 -6.60
CA GLY A 363 0.05 -21.65 -5.23
C GLY A 363 -0.23 -20.37 -4.44
N ASN A 364 -1.09 -20.52 -3.43
CA ASN A 364 -1.46 -19.48 -2.48
C ASN A 364 -0.93 -19.84 -1.09
N THR A 365 -0.52 -18.83 -0.34
CA THR A 365 0.03 -19.01 1.00
C THR A 365 -0.44 -17.92 1.94
N ALA A 366 -0.68 -18.28 3.20
CA ALA A 366 -0.91 -17.31 4.27
C ALA A 366 -0.19 -17.77 5.55
N ILE A 367 0.42 -16.81 6.26
CA ILE A 367 0.95 -17.07 7.60
C ILE A 367 -0.15 -16.87 8.63
N VAL A 368 -0.23 -17.81 9.55
CA VAL A 368 -1.10 -17.72 10.73
C VAL A 368 -0.28 -17.34 11.97
N GLY A 369 0.97 -17.78 12.02
CA GLY A 369 1.94 -17.44 13.05
C GLY A 369 3.23 -18.23 12.86
N ARG A 370 4.08 -18.22 13.86
CA ARG A 370 5.39 -18.84 13.87
C ARG A 370 5.24 -20.35 13.75
N HIS A 371 5.93 -20.94 12.76
CA HIS A 371 5.82 -22.36 12.40
C HIS A 371 4.41 -22.79 11.93
N ALA A 372 3.49 -21.84 11.69
CA ALA A 372 2.12 -22.10 11.28
C ALA A 372 1.76 -21.29 10.03
N ALA A 373 1.77 -21.95 8.88
CA ALA A 373 1.25 -21.39 7.64
C ALA A 373 0.28 -22.38 6.98
N VAL A 374 -0.44 -21.87 5.98
CA VAL A 374 -1.22 -22.68 5.03
C VAL A 374 -0.68 -22.44 3.63
N PHE A 375 -0.56 -23.52 2.85
CA PHE A 375 -0.15 -23.48 1.45
C PHE A 375 -1.10 -24.35 0.63
N GLU A 376 -1.55 -23.82 -0.50
CA GLU A 376 -2.43 -24.52 -1.44
C GLU A 376 -1.96 -24.31 -2.87
N SER A 377 -1.76 -25.38 -3.64
CA SER A 377 -1.48 -25.32 -5.07
C SER A 377 -2.14 -26.50 -5.79
N GLY A 378 -3.25 -26.23 -6.49
CA GLY A 378 -4.06 -27.27 -7.11
C GLY A 378 -4.55 -28.30 -6.08
N ARG A 379 -4.14 -29.56 -6.22
CA ARG A 379 -4.49 -30.64 -5.27
C ARG A 379 -3.57 -30.71 -4.05
N LEU A 380 -2.42 -30.02 -4.10
CA LEU A 380 -1.46 -30.04 -3.00
C LEU A 380 -1.90 -29.06 -1.91
N LYS A 381 -2.16 -29.58 -0.71
CA LYS A 381 -2.49 -28.81 0.49
C LYS A 381 -1.45 -29.11 1.56
N LEU A 382 -0.73 -28.11 2.03
CA LEU A 382 0.23 -28.22 3.13
C LEU A 382 -0.22 -27.33 4.28
N LYS A 383 0.06 -27.76 5.52
CA LYS A 383 -0.23 -26.99 6.74
C LYS A 383 0.91 -27.08 7.75
N GLY A 384 0.92 -26.13 8.69
CA GLY A 384 1.85 -26.11 9.82
C GLY A 384 3.29 -25.92 9.38
N TRP A 385 4.20 -26.67 9.99
CA TRP A 385 5.64 -26.48 9.80
C TRP A 385 6.08 -26.67 8.34
N PHE A 386 5.55 -27.67 7.63
CA PHE A 386 5.90 -27.91 6.23
C PHE A 386 5.43 -26.77 5.31
N ALA A 387 4.22 -26.26 5.53
CA ALA A 387 3.72 -25.09 4.80
C ALA A 387 4.52 -23.84 5.16
N TRP A 388 4.92 -23.68 6.42
CA TRP A 388 5.73 -22.56 6.88
C TRP A 388 7.13 -22.58 6.25
N SER A 389 7.78 -23.74 6.17
CA SER A 389 9.07 -23.91 5.49
C SER A 389 8.96 -23.64 3.99
N ALA A 390 7.91 -24.15 3.32
CA ALA A 390 7.64 -23.84 1.92
C ALA A 390 7.38 -22.34 1.72
N TRP A 391 6.59 -21.71 2.59
CA TRP A 391 6.35 -20.27 2.60
C TRP A 391 7.67 -19.50 2.72
N ALA A 392 8.54 -19.88 3.66
CA ALA A 392 9.83 -19.22 3.89
C ALA A 392 10.70 -19.29 2.64
N ILE A 393 10.82 -20.47 2.02
CA ILE A 393 11.59 -20.67 0.78
C ILE A 393 10.99 -19.86 -0.37
N ILE A 394 9.67 -19.92 -0.56
CA ILE A 394 8.97 -19.21 -1.64
C ILE A 394 9.07 -17.69 -1.45
N HIS A 395 8.92 -17.18 -0.23
CA HIS A 395 8.99 -15.75 0.04
C HIS A 395 10.42 -15.24 -0.08
N VAL A 396 11.41 -15.99 0.42
CA VAL A 396 12.84 -15.73 0.16
C VAL A 396 13.13 -15.73 -1.34
N TYR A 397 12.54 -16.66 -2.11
CA TYR A 397 12.64 -16.70 -3.56
C TYR A 397 11.89 -15.55 -4.25
N LEU A 398 10.72 -15.10 -3.75
CA LEU A 398 9.97 -13.98 -4.33
C LEU A 398 10.57 -12.62 -3.97
N LEU A 399 11.35 -12.55 -2.88
CA LEU A 399 12.32 -11.50 -2.55
C LEU A 399 13.52 -11.48 -3.51
N VAL A 400 13.70 -12.49 -4.38
CA VAL A 400 14.73 -12.51 -5.43
C VAL A 400 14.42 -11.39 -6.43
N GLY A 401 15.11 -10.28 -6.20
CA GLY A 401 14.91 -8.96 -6.81
C GLY A 401 15.59 -7.88 -5.97
N PHE A 402 15.72 -8.11 -4.66
CA PHE A 402 16.48 -7.30 -3.72
C PHE A 402 17.92 -7.85 -3.63
N GLN A 403 18.94 -7.02 -3.91
CA GLN A 403 20.34 -7.47 -3.95
C GLN A 403 20.84 -8.03 -2.60
N HIS A 404 20.25 -7.61 -1.48
CA HIS A 404 20.57 -8.13 -0.14
C HIS A 404 19.86 -9.45 0.21
N ARG A 405 19.34 -10.19 -0.76
CA ARG A 405 18.57 -11.45 -0.57
C ARG A 405 19.15 -12.41 0.47
N VAL A 406 20.46 -12.65 0.45
CA VAL A 406 21.11 -13.60 1.38
C VAL A 406 21.19 -12.99 2.76
N GLN A 407 21.54 -11.71 2.87
CA GLN A 407 21.63 -11.00 4.15
C GLN A 407 20.25 -10.82 4.79
N VAL A 408 19.22 -10.47 4.02
CA VAL A 408 17.82 -10.38 4.51
C VAL A 408 17.33 -11.75 4.91
N SER A 409 17.59 -12.80 4.13
CA SER A 409 17.17 -14.16 4.48
C SER A 409 17.92 -14.70 5.70
N ILE A 410 19.21 -14.40 5.85
CA ILE A 410 20.01 -14.77 7.02
C ILE A 410 19.58 -13.95 8.22
N GLN A 411 19.39 -12.63 8.11
CA GLN A 411 18.90 -11.79 9.21
C GLN A 411 17.48 -12.18 9.61
N TRP A 412 16.61 -12.50 8.65
CA TRP A 412 15.28 -13.00 8.90
C TRP A 412 15.32 -14.36 9.60
N LEU A 413 16.15 -15.30 9.13
CA LEU A 413 16.36 -16.59 9.77
C LEU A 413 17.00 -16.45 11.16
N TRP A 414 17.90 -15.48 11.35
CA TRP A 414 18.55 -15.21 12.62
C TRP A 414 17.57 -14.60 13.61
N ARG A 415 16.87 -13.50 13.27
CA ARG A 415 15.78 -12.92 14.08
C ARG A 415 14.70 -13.94 14.40
N TYR A 416 14.40 -14.81 13.44
CA TYR A 416 13.55 -15.96 13.66
C TYR A 416 14.17 -16.84 14.76
N LEU A 417 15.34 -17.46 14.56
CA LEU A 417 15.95 -18.40 15.51
C LEU A 417 16.28 -17.81 16.90
N THR A 418 16.70 -16.54 16.98
CA THR A 418 17.22 -15.92 18.21
C THR A 418 16.18 -15.12 18.98
N TYR A 419 14.96 -14.96 18.46
CA TYR A 419 13.98 -14.00 18.99
C TYR A 419 14.51 -12.56 19.05
N GLU A 420 15.59 -12.25 18.31
CA GLU A 420 16.19 -10.91 18.33
C GLU A 420 15.32 -9.88 17.62
N ARG A 421 15.22 -8.76 18.31
CA ARG A 421 14.19 -7.73 18.21
C ARG A 421 14.54 -6.78 17.06
N GLY A 422 13.58 -6.50 16.18
CA GLY A 422 13.65 -5.31 15.33
C GLY A 422 13.69 -4.04 16.19
N ALA A 423 14.12 -2.91 15.63
CA ALA A 423 14.15 -1.64 16.36
C ALA A 423 12.71 -1.23 16.73
N ARG A 424 12.34 -1.40 18.01
CA ARG A 424 11.02 -1.07 18.60
C ARG A 424 10.97 0.42 18.94
N LEU A 425 11.26 1.25 17.94
CA LEU A 425 11.26 2.69 18.07
C LEU A 425 9.86 3.22 17.79
N ILE A 426 9.31 3.94 18.76
CA ILE A 426 8.12 4.76 18.57
C ILE A 426 8.61 6.02 17.83
N ALA A 427 8.12 6.22 16.61
CA ALA A 427 8.44 7.44 15.89
C ALA A 427 7.75 8.61 16.59
N GLU A 428 8.49 9.68 16.88
CA GLU A 428 7.91 10.95 17.32
C GLU A 428 7.04 11.48 16.17
N GLU A 429 5.73 11.61 16.39
CA GLU A 429 4.87 12.40 15.52
C GLU A 429 5.29 13.86 15.70
N ARG A 430 6.15 14.37 14.80
CA ARG A 430 6.26 15.81 14.64
C ARG A 430 4.89 16.27 14.14
N ALA A 431 4.21 17.10 14.93
CA ALA A 431 3.14 17.95 14.40
C ALA A 431 3.67 18.56 13.10
N GLU A 432 2.90 18.43 12.01
CA GLU A 432 3.27 19.10 10.77
C GLU A 432 3.61 20.55 11.11
N PRO A 433 4.77 21.08 10.70
CA PRO A 433 4.99 22.51 10.81
C PRO A 433 3.82 23.14 10.07
N GLY A 434 2.99 23.89 10.82
CA GLY A 434 1.91 24.67 10.22
C GLY A 434 2.49 25.48 9.06
N PRO A 435 1.65 25.86 8.07
CA PRO A 435 2.11 26.69 6.97
C PRO A 435 2.95 27.84 7.54
N PRO A 436 4.11 28.15 6.93
CA PRO A 436 4.92 29.27 7.40
C PRO A 436 3.99 30.46 7.58
N PRO A 437 4.10 31.23 8.68
CA PRO A 437 3.24 32.38 8.88
C PRO A 437 3.25 33.18 7.58
N SER A 438 2.07 33.39 7.01
CA SER A 438 1.91 34.28 5.87
C SER A 438 2.74 35.52 6.17
N PRO A 439 3.57 36.02 5.24
CA PRO A 439 4.23 37.30 5.46
C PRO A 439 3.14 38.24 5.92
N ALA A 440 3.29 38.76 7.14
CA ALA A 440 2.34 39.69 7.71
C ALA A 440 2.10 40.72 6.61
N ALA A 441 0.85 40.88 6.19
CA ALA A 441 0.48 42.00 5.33
C ALA A 441 1.14 43.21 5.95
N GLU A 442 2.03 43.87 5.19
CA GLU A 442 2.70 45.09 5.62
C GLU A 442 1.64 45.95 6.28
N GLN A 443 1.82 46.17 7.58
CA GLN A 443 1.07 47.21 8.26
C GLN A 443 1.35 48.48 7.45
N PRO A 444 0.33 49.18 6.94
CA PRO A 444 0.57 50.42 6.24
C PRO A 444 1.39 51.32 7.17
N ALA A 445 2.51 51.82 6.65
CA ALA A 445 3.45 52.64 7.39
C ALA A 445 2.71 53.72 8.21
N PRO A 446 3.17 54.01 9.45
CA PRO A 446 2.55 55.06 10.25
C PRO A 446 2.57 56.36 9.44
N ARG A 447 1.39 56.96 9.23
CA ARG A 447 1.32 58.33 8.70
C ARG A 447 2.20 59.21 9.58
N GLU A 448 3.22 59.81 8.98
CA GLU A 448 4.02 60.85 9.63
C GLU A 448 3.08 61.92 10.19
N ALA A 449 3.10 62.05 11.52
CA ALA A 449 2.45 63.15 12.20
C ALA A 449 3.21 64.43 11.86
N LEU A 450 2.51 65.40 11.30
CA LEU A 450 3.01 66.76 11.11
C LEU A 450 3.51 67.32 12.46
N PRO A 451 4.66 68.03 12.47
CA PRO A 451 5.27 68.55 13.69
C PRO A 451 4.42 69.67 14.34
N PRO A 452 4.63 69.91 15.65
CA PRO A 452 3.69 70.61 16.52
C PRO A 452 3.76 72.14 16.38
N ASP A 453 2.59 72.79 16.39
CA ASP A 453 2.48 74.22 16.67
C ASP A 453 2.60 74.46 18.18
N ALA A 454 3.65 75.18 18.56
CA ALA A 454 3.77 76.01 19.76
C ALA A 454 4.74 77.15 19.35
N ASP A 455 4.43 78.44 19.43
CA ASP A 455 3.73 79.20 20.45
C ASP A 455 3.25 80.55 19.88
N ALA A 456 2.41 81.24 20.67
CA ALA A 456 2.24 82.70 20.78
C ALA A 456 0.92 83.35 20.27
N LEU A 457 0.12 83.76 21.26
CA LEU A 457 -0.84 84.90 21.30
C LEU A 457 -0.19 86.24 20.82
N PRO A 458 -0.89 87.41 20.70
CA PRO A 458 -2.28 87.75 21.08
C PRO A 458 -3.09 88.62 20.07
N GLY A 459 -4.41 88.67 20.26
CA GLY A 459 -5.24 89.88 20.16
C GLY A 459 -5.51 90.53 18.78
N ILE A 460 -6.79 90.79 18.48
CA ILE A 460 -7.38 92.15 18.39
C ILE A 460 -8.82 92.07 17.86
N ALA A 461 -9.71 92.67 18.65
CA ALA A 461 -10.95 93.40 18.34
C ALA A 461 -12.05 92.84 17.40
N ARG A 462 -13.24 92.77 18.03
CA ARG A 462 -14.58 93.03 17.48
C ARG A 462 -14.62 94.10 16.37
N ALA A 463 -15.51 93.93 15.38
CA ALA A 463 -16.55 94.91 15.05
C ALA A 463 -17.52 94.43 13.96
N ARG A 464 -18.81 94.56 14.29
CA ARG A 464 -20.01 94.80 13.47
C ARG A 464 -20.55 93.72 12.55
#